data_AF-A0A3A5LWM7-F1
#
_entry.id   AF-A0A3A5LWM7-F1
#
_cell.length_a   1.000
_cell.length_b   1.000
_cell.length_c   1.000
_cell.angle_alpha   90.00
_cell.angle_beta   90.00
_cell.angle_gamma   90.00
#
_symmetry.space_group_name_H-M   'P 1'
#
loop_
_entity.id
_entity.type
_entity.pdbx_description
1 polymer ?
#
loop_
_entity_poly.entity_id
_entity_poly.type
_entity_poly.pdbx_seq_one_letter_code
_entity_poly.pdbx_strand_id
1 'polypeptide(L)' 'MEEDGLSFDPSEYAVSALGDGTWKPVWFSPAPSAARQGQTIDAVLVFELPDRAIDLTLKLPGGPGLSLGEGHHRG' A
#
# COMPACT_ATOMS: atom_id res chain seq x y z
N MET A 1 -19.23 -4.53 19.82
CA MET A 1 -18.54 -5.02 18.61
C MET A 1 -18.79 -3.93 17.61
N GLU A 2 -17.78 -3.13 17.26
CA GLU A 2 -17.98 -2.00 16.35
C GLU A 2 -18.68 -2.49 15.07
N GLU A 3 -19.82 -1.88 14.75
CA GLU A 3 -20.67 -2.26 13.61
C GLU A 3 -20.07 -1.86 12.25
N ASP A 4 -18.93 -1.16 12.29
CA ASP A 4 -18.36 -0.51 11.14
C ASP A 4 -17.41 -1.46 10.41
N GLY A 5 -17.71 -1.65 9.12
CA GLY A 5 -16.86 -2.39 8.20
C GLY A 5 -15.50 -1.73 7.98
N LEU A 6 -14.77 -2.20 6.97
CA LEU A 6 -13.48 -1.63 6.59
C LEU A 6 -13.68 -0.50 5.59
N SER A 7 -13.20 0.71 5.90
CA SER A 7 -13.01 1.76 4.89
C SER A 7 -11.67 1.56 4.19
N PHE A 8 -11.67 1.63 2.87
CA PHE A 8 -10.49 1.53 2.02
C PHE A 8 -10.33 2.81 1.20
N ASP A 9 -9.27 3.56 1.49
CA ASP A 9 -8.83 4.70 0.69
C ASP A 9 -7.40 4.43 0.15
N PRO A 10 -7.24 4.24 -1.17
CA PRO A 10 -5.92 4.05 -1.81
C PRO A 10 -4.90 5.14 -1.48
N SER A 11 -5.35 6.36 -1.20
CA SER A 11 -4.48 7.51 -0.94
C SER A 11 -3.78 7.44 0.43
N GLU A 12 -4.29 6.63 1.35
CA GLU A 12 -3.68 6.42 2.66
C GLU A 12 -2.49 5.44 2.62
N TYR A 13 -2.37 4.68 1.53
CA TYR A 13 -1.25 3.77 1.30
C TYR A 13 -0.07 4.50 0.68
N ALA A 14 1.13 4.06 1.02
CA ALA A 14 2.35 4.59 0.43
C ALA A 14 3.48 3.55 0.50
N VAL A 15 4.37 3.57 -0.48
CA VAL A 15 5.65 2.88 -0.39
C VAL A 15 6.68 3.87 0.14
N SER A 16 7.55 3.45 1.05
CA SER A 16 8.66 4.26 1.52
C SER A 16 9.96 3.48 1.53
N ALA A 17 11.06 4.18 1.27
CA ALA A 17 12.41 3.64 1.37
C ALA A 17 13.11 4.17 2.62
N LEU A 18 14.01 3.37 3.18
CA LEU A 18 14.83 3.80 4.32
C LEU A 18 15.71 4.98 3.89
N GLY A 19 15.37 6.18 4.36
CA GLY A 19 16.15 7.41 4.11
C GLY A 19 15.89 8.11 2.76
N ASP A 20 15.25 7.45 1.79
CA ASP A 20 15.27 7.90 0.39
C ASP A 20 13.95 8.47 -0.17
N GLY A 21 12.81 8.29 0.52
CA GLY A 21 11.56 8.93 0.09
C GLY A 21 10.28 8.19 0.43
N THR A 22 9.15 8.77 0.02
CA THR A 22 7.81 8.17 0.11
C THR A 22 7.08 8.40 -1.22
N TRP A 23 6.50 7.34 -1.78
CA TRP A 23 5.78 7.34 -3.04
C TRP A 23 4.31 7.00 -2.82
N LYS A 24 3.44 7.77 -3.49
CA LYS A 24 2.01 7.53 -3.56
C LYS A 24 1.67 6.69 -4.79
N PRO A 25 0.57 5.94 -4.77
CA PRO A 25 0.15 5.19 -5.95
C PRO A 25 -0.16 6.15 -7.10
N VAL A 26 0.38 5.86 -8.29
CA VAL A 26 0.08 6.59 -9.54
C VAL A 26 -1.20 6.09 -10.19
N TRP A 27 -1.60 4.85 -9.85
CA TRP A 27 -2.85 4.24 -10.27
C TRP A 27 -3.34 3.24 -9.22
N PHE A 28 -4.65 3.09 -9.13
CA PHE A 28 -5.29 2.16 -8.21
C PHE A 28 -6.61 1.63 -8.75
N SER A 29 -6.98 0.44 -8.30
CA SER A 29 -8.31 -0.13 -8.45
C SER A 29 -8.62 -1.01 -7.23
N PRO A 30 -9.82 -0.95 -6.64
CA PRO A 30 -10.94 -0.07 -6.98
C PRO A 30 -10.70 1.38 -6.51
N ALA A 31 -11.64 2.27 -6.85
CA ALA A 31 -11.78 3.58 -6.22
C ALA A 31 -12.06 3.43 -4.70
N PRO A 32 -11.93 4.52 -3.90
CA PRO A 32 -12.25 4.48 -2.47
C PRO A 32 -13.61 3.81 -2.22
N SER A 33 -13.63 2.88 -1.28
CA SER A 33 -14.81 2.03 -1.02
C SER A 33 -14.83 1.53 0.42
N ALA A 34 -15.95 0.95 0.83
CA ALA A 34 -16.10 0.31 2.13
C ALA A 34 -16.58 -1.13 1.97
N ALA A 35 -15.99 -2.04 2.73
CA ALA A 35 -16.44 -3.43 2.83
C ALA A 35 -17.15 -3.65 4.15
N ARG A 36 -18.32 -4.29 4.10
CA ARG A 36 -19.04 -4.70 5.31
C ARG A 36 -18.31 -5.88 5.97
N GLN A 37 -18.64 -6.14 7.23
CA GLN A 37 -18.14 -7.32 7.94
C GLN A 37 -18.41 -8.60 7.13
N GLY A 38 -17.39 -9.44 6.98
CA GLY A 38 -17.45 -10.67 6.19
C GLY A 38 -17.26 -10.47 4.68
N GLN A 39 -17.08 -9.24 4.19
CA GLN A 39 -16.70 -8.95 2.81
C GLN A 39 -15.18 -8.70 2.69
N THR A 40 -14.67 -8.92 1.48
CA THR A 40 -13.26 -8.70 1.12
C THR A 40 -13.16 -7.61 0.05
N ILE A 41 -12.12 -6.78 0.12
CA ILE A 41 -11.73 -5.86 -0.95
C ILE A 41 -10.43 -6.38 -1.55
N ASP A 42 -10.47 -6.72 -2.83
CA ASP A 42 -9.25 -6.97 -3.62
C ASP A 42 -8.82 -5.64 -4.26
N ALA A 43 -7.62 -5.17 -3.91
CA ALA A 43 -7.08 -3.91 -4.38
C ALA A 43 -5.73 -4.09 -5.08
N VAL A 44 -5.53 -3.32 -6.15
CA VAL A 44 -4.27 -3.18 -6.88
C VAL A 44 -3.82 -1.73 -6.75
N LEU A 45 -2.58 -1.55 -6.28
CA LEU A 45 -1.90 -0.26 -6.16
C LEU A 45 -0.63 -0.30 -7.02
N VAL A 46 -0.48 0.66 -7.93
CA VAL A 46 0.71 0.77 -8.79
C VAL A 46 1.52 1.99 -8.37
N PHE A 47 2.81 1.80 -8.16
CA PHE A 47 3.76 2.82 -7.74
C PHE A 47 4.88 2.95 -8.77
N GLU A 48 5.38 4.16 -8.96
CA GLU A 48 6.61 4.43 -9.72
C GLU A 48 7.76 4.65 -8.75
N LEU A 49 8.80 3.82 -8.86
CA LEU A 49 9.98 3.83 -7.99
C LEU A 49 11.24 4.12 -8.82
N PRO A 50 12.29 4.70 -8.21
CA PRO A 50 13.56 4.88 -8.89
C PRO A 50 14.21 3.54 -9.22
N ASP A 51 14.86 3.46 -10.39
CA ASP A 51 15.60 2.28 -10.84
C ASP A 51 16.94 2.14 -10.09
N ARG A 52 16.87 1.76 -8.81
CA ARG A 52 18.00 1.47 -7.94
C ARG A 52 17.56 0.55 -6.80
N ALA A 53 18.51 -0.17 -6.20
CA ALA A 53 18.23 -0.98 -5.02
C ALA A 53 17.83 -0.09 -3.83
N ILE A 54 16.61 -0.27 -3.33
CA ILE A 54 16.08 0.39 -2.13
C ILE A 54 15.32 -0.62 -1.28
N ASP A 55 15.48 -0.54 0.03
CA ASP A 55 14.66 -1.28 0.99
C ASP A 55 13.25 -0.70 1.02
N LEU A 56 12.24 -1.50 0.69
CA LEU A 56 10.86 -1.04 0.56
C LEU A 56 9.99 -1.45 1.74
N THR A 57 9.27 -0.47 2.29
CA THR A 57 8.19 -0.69 3.26
C THR A 57 6.88 -0.15 2.69
N LEU A 58 5.84 -0.98 2.69
CA LEU A 58 4.47 -0.55 2.44
C LEU A 58 3.85 -0.03 3.74
N LYS A 59 3.50 1.25 3.79
CA LYS A 59 2.78 1.86 4.90
C LYS A 59 1.29 1.57 4.77
N LEU A 60 0.70 1.06 5.84
CA LEU A 60 -0.73 0.76 5.96
C LEU A 60 -1.40 1.79 6.89
N PRO A 61 -2.69 2.11 6.68
CA PRO A 61 -3.46 2.86 7.64
C PRO A 61 -3.48 2.15 9.01
N GLY A 62 -3.10 2.84 10.09
CA GLY A 62 -3.30 2.36 11.46
C GLY A 62 -2.27 1.38 12.05
N GLY A 63 -1.19 0.99 11.37
CA GLY A 63 -0.26 0.03 11.97
C GLY A 63 0.91 -0.45 11.11
N PRO A 64 1.74 -1.38 11.63
CA PRO A 64 3.07 -1.67 11.11
C PRO A 64 3.04 -2.08 9.64
N GLY A 65 3.88 -1.43 8.85
CA GLY A 65 3.97 -1.63 7.41
C GLY A 65 4.51 -3.00 7.03
N LEU A 66 4.15 -3.46 5.83
CA LEU A 66 4.67 -4.70 5.25
C LEU A 66 6.05 -4.42 4.64
N SER A 67 7.09 -5.10 5.12
CA SER A 67 8.42 -5.05 4.48
C SER A 67 8.40 -5.91 3.21
N LEU A 68 8.80 -5.33 2.07
CA LEU A 68 8.80 -5.99 0.76
C LEU A 68 10.18 -6.59 0.40
N GLY A 69 11.21 -6.31 1.20
CA GLY A 69 12.57 -6.84 1.03
C GLY A 69 13.35 -6.26 -0.16
N GLU A 70 14.62 -6.65 -0.28
CA GLU A 70 15.60 -6.14 -1.27
C GLU A 70 15.47 -6.81 -2.67
N GLY A 71 14.61 -7.82 -2.81
CA GLY A 71 14.61 -8.76 -3.94
C GLY A 71 13.89 -8.33 -5.22
N HIS A 72 13.45 -7.06 -5.33
CA HIS A 72 12.62 -6.61 -6.46
C HIS A 72 13.43 -6.32 -7.75
N HIS A 73 14.76 -6.41 -7.71
CA HIS A 73 15.63 -6.33 -8.89
C HIS A 73 16.22 -7.72 -9.22
N ARG A 74 15.57 -8.45 -10.12
CA ARG A 74 16.26 -9.38 -11.03
C ARG A 74 15.76 -9.11 -12.45
N GLY A 75 16.30 -8.05 -13.04
CA GLY A 75 16.47 -7.93 -14.48
C GLY A 75 17.81 -8.54 -14.89
#